data_AF-A0A660Q6K3-F1
#
_entry.id   AF-A0A660Q6K3-F1
#
_cell.length_a   1.000
_cell.length_b   1.000
_cell.length_c   1.000
_cell.angle_alpha   90.00
_cell.angle_beta   90.00
_cell.angle_gamma   90.00
#
_symmetry.space_group_name_H-M   'P 1'
#
loop_
_entity.id
_entity.type
_entity.pdbx_description
1 polymer ?
#
loop_
_entity_poly.entity_id
_entity_poly.type
_entity_poly.pdbx_seq_one_letter_code
_entity_poly.pdbx_strand_id
1 'polypeptide(L)'
;LIISGLFLSALINFRSVFIVLLPVYLISVIMLSDKRRPVMLGFYMISLLVFAVPTLVRILDSTRHFFYGNLMFQLYREGNRGLGAIISNRLEVIFRALIDPQILIILLLTLISIWLIHKQRILRTARDLFTKPEGMVLLNLVLIWAVYMLPHPMSRQYIGQYLAFALLLTAFNYEGINNLFIKILGDSTKRKLAYVAALVYIMMLVPYTVIFVFGIRDTDTRYKLSSIREVTSGMLIHAGGRDTVLSEWPGYTFITGQTPLRYTEIIGHDFNLPLEHEEYLRYNLCDRKYLYDEVTRKAPALVVNVYNPPEYYAGALEENYELTMQSDVVSVYKRR
;
A
#
# COMPACT_ATOMS: atom_id res chain seq x y z
N LEU A 1 -19.19 -16.08 -5.96
CA LEU A 1 -19.76 -15.69 -4.65
C LEU A 1 -18.91 -16.13 -3.48
N ILE A 2 -18.72 -17.43 -3.21
CA ILE A 2 -17.83 -17.89 -2.11
C ILE A 2 -16.41 -17.32 -2.29
N ILE A 3 -15.82 -17.50 -3.47
CA ILE A 3 -14.49 -16.97 -3.81
C ILE A 3 -14.45 -15.44 -3.67
N SER A 4 -15.46 -14.75 -4.19
CA SER A 4 -15.60 -13.28 -4.09
C SER A 4 -15.71 -12.80 -2.64
N GLY A 5 -16.45 -13.52 -1.80
CA GLY A 5 -16.61 -13.23 -0.36
C GLY A 5 -15.31 -13.47 0.40
N LEU A 6 -14.58 -14.56 0.10
CA LEU A 6 -13.26 -14.82 0.66
C LEU A 6 -12.24 -13.73 0.27
N PHE A 7 -12.22 -13.31 -0.99
CA PHE A 7 -11.33 -12.23 -1.44
C PHE A 7 -11.69 -10.89 -0.81
N LEU A 8 -12.98 -10.53 -0.75
CA LEU A 8 -13.39 -9.30 -0.08
C LEU A 8 -13.09 -9.33 1.41
N SER A 9 -13.27 -10.48 2.07
CA SER A 9 -12.92 -10.72 3.46
C SER A 9 -11.43 -10.50 3.72
N ALA A 10 -10.58 -11.08 2.85
CA ALA A 10 -9.14 -10.85 2.90
C ALA A 10 -8.81 -9.37 2.70
N LEU A 11 -9.43 -8.70 1.73
CA LEU A 11 -9.24 -7.27 1.49
C LEU A 11 -9.64 -6.42 2.70
N ILE A 12 -10.77 -6.72 3.36
CA ILE A 12 -11.20 -6.03 4.60
C ILE A 12 -10.17 -6.19 5.72
N ASN A 13 -9.65 -7.40 5.91
CA ASN A 13 -8.63 -7.69 6.90
C ASN A 13 -7.33 -6.88 6.64
N PHE A 14 -6.92 -6.78 5.37
CA PHE A 14 -5.71 -6.03 4.99
C PHE A 14 -5.93 -4.52 4.89
N ARG A 15 -7.15 -4.07 4.57
CA ARG A 15 -7.45 -2.70 4.16
C ARG A 15 -8.81 -2.27 4.72
N SER A 16 -8.77 -1.53 5.82
CA SER A 16 -9.94 -1.01 6.52
C SER A 16 -10.91 -0.19 5.64
N VAL A 17 -10.42 0.42 4.55
CA VAL A 17 -11.27 1.13 3.57
C VAL A 17 -12.35 0.24 2.93
N PHE A 18 -12.10 -1.06 2.78
CA PHE A 18 -13.10 -1.98 2.21
C PHE A 18 -14.24 -2.30 3.18
N ILE A 19 -14.12 -1.99 4.47
CA ILE A 19 -15.23 -2.06 5.43
C ILE A 19 -16.32 -1.05 5.04
N VAL A 20 -15.92 0.15 4.59
CA VAL A 20 -16.88 1.19 4.15
C VAL A 20 -17.60 0.76 2.87
N LEU A 21 -16.94 -0.03 2.02
CA LEU A 21 -17.52 -0.54 0.77
C LEU A 21 -18.40 -1.78 0.98
N LEU A 22 -18.32 -2.44 2.14
CA LEU A 22 -19.03 -3.68 2.44
C LEU A 22 -20.55 -3.57 2.24
N PRO A 23 -21.27 -2.52 2.70
CA PRO A 23 -22.71 -2.40 2.49
C PRO A 23 -23.07 -2.37 1.00
N VAL A 24 -22.26 -1.69 0.18
CA VAL A 24 -22.48 -1.62 -1.27
C VAL A 24 -22.26 -2.98 -1.93
N TYR A 25 -21.21 -3.71 -1.53
CA TYR A 25 -20.99 -5.06 -2.04
C TYR A 25 -22.12 -6.02 -1.64
N LEU A 26 -22.62 -5.93 -0.41
CA LEU A 26 -23.75 -6.74 0.07
C LEU A 26 -25.02 -6.46 -0.75
N ILE A 27 -25.37 -5.19 -0.93
CA ILE A 27 -26.54 -4.80 -1.72
C ILE A 27 -26.39 -5.28 -3.17
N SER A 28 -25.19 -5.14 -3.74
CA SER A 28 -24.89 -5.56 -5.11
C SER A 28 -25.05 -7.08 -5.30
N VAL A 29 -24.55 -7.88 -4.36
CA VAL A 29 -24.70 -9.35 -4.39
C VAL A 29 -26.16 -9.77 -4.25
N ILE A 30 -26.92 -9.11 -3.37
CA ILE A 30 -28.36 -9.37 -3.19
C ILE A 30 -29.14 -9.06 -4.48
N MET A 31 -28.79 -7.96 -5.14
CA MET A 31 -29.47 -7.46 -6.33
C MET A 31 -29.12 -8.25 -7.60
N LEU A 32 -27.92 -8.83 -7.69
CA LEU A 32 -27.46 -9.62 -8.85
C LEU A 32 -27.86 -11.10 -8.83
N SER A 33 -28.16 -11.69 -7.66
CA SER A 33 -28.47 -13.12 -7.57
C SER A 33 -29.94 -13.35 -7.93
N ASP A 34 -30.28 -13.98 -9.06
CA ASP A 34 -31.69 -13.97 -9.52
C ASP A 34 -32.59 -15.14 -9.07
N LYS A 35 -32.07 -16.23 -8.50
CA LYS A 35 -32.93 -17.40 -8.16
C LYS A 35 -32.69 -18.10 -6.82
N ARG A 36 -31.54 -17.86 -6.16
CA ARG A 36 -31.23 -18.44 -4.83
C ARG A 36 -30.68 -17.37 -3.87
N ARG A 37 -31.27 -16.17 -3.90
CA ARG A 37 -30.84 -14.97 -3.15
C ARG A 37 -30.44 -15.27 -1.69
N PRO A 38 -31.28 -15.90 -0.85
CA PRO A 38 -30.93 -16.11 0.56
C PRO A 38 -29.81 -17.14 0.75
N VAL A 39 -29.79 -18.22 -0.03
CA VAL A 39 -28.76 -19.27 0.07
C VAL A 39 -27.40 -18.75 -0.41
N MET A 40 -27.40 -18.04 -1.53
CA MET A 40 -26.21 -17.42 -2.11
C MET A 40 -25.67 -16.28 -1.24
N LEU A 41 -26.56 -15.50 -0.63
CA LEU A 41 -26.21 -14.51 0.39
C LEU A 41 -25.62 -15.19 1.63
N GLY A 42 -26.20 -16.31 2.07
CA GLY A 42 -25.67 -17.10 3.19
C GLY A 42 -24.23 -17.55 2.93
N PHE A 43 -23.96 -18.15 1.76
CA PHE A 43 -22.60 -18.53 1.37
C PHE A 43 -21.66 -17.33 1.24
N TYR A 44 -22.14 -16.21 0.71
CA TYR A 44 -21.35 -14.98 0.63
C TYR A 44 -21.03 -14.41 2.01
N MET A 45 -22.00 -14.37 2.93
CA MET A 45 -21.80 -13.91 4.30
C MET A 45 -20.86 -14.82 5.07
N ILE A 46 -21.05 -16.14 4.98
CA ILE A 46 -20.17 -17.12 5.63
C ILE A 46 -18.73 -16.94 5.13
N SER A 47 -18.54 -16.84 3.81
CA SER A 47 -17.21 -16.58 3.23
C SER A 47 -16.63 -15.22 3.59
N LEU A 48 -17.47 -14.18 3.72
CA LEU A 48 -17.06 -12.87 4.19
C LEU A 48 -16.58 -12.90 5.63
N LEU A 49 -17.20 -13.71 6.48
CA LEU A 49 -16.90 -13.76 7.91
C LEU A 49 -15.55 -14.45 8.21
N VAL A 50 -15.05 -15.33 7.33
CA VAL A 50 -13.82 -16.12 7.56
C VAL A 50 -12.62 -15.26 7.96
N PHE A 51 -12.33 -14.18 7.23
CA PHE A 51 -11.22 -13.27 7.56
C PHE A 51 -11.69 -11.93 8.17
N ALA A 52 -12.98 -11.57 8.05
CA ALA A 52 -13.52 -10.34 8.61
C ALA A 52 -13.84 -10.45 10.10
N VAL A 53 -14.18 -11.63 10.62
CA VAL A 53 -14.49 -11.80 12.06
C VAL A 53 -13.31 -11.43 12.96
N PRO A 54 -12.06 -11.90 12.72
CA PRO A 54 -10.92 -11.46 13.54
C PRO A 54 -10.72 -9.94 13.52
N THR A 55 -10.99 -9.32 12.37
CA THR A 55 -10.93 -7.87 12.16
C THR A 55 -12.01 -7.14 12.97
N LEU A 56 -13.25 -7.61 12.89
CA LEU A 56 -14.40 -7.07 13.63
C LEU A 56 -14.26 -7.26 15.14
N VAL A 57 -13.79 -8.41 15.59
CA VAL A 57 -13.48 -8.67 17.01
C VAL A 57 -12.45 -7.67 17.52
N ARG A 58 -11.38 -7.40 16.76
CA ARG A 58 -10.39 -6.38 17.13
C ARG A 58 -10.97 -4.96 17.15
N ILE A 59 -11.87 -4.61 16.22
CA ILE A 59 -12.57 -3.32 16.24
C ILE A 59 -13.42 -3.18 17.50
N LEU A 60 -14.17 -4.23 17.85
CA LEU A 60 -15.07 -4.23 19.00
C LEU A 60 -14.31 -4.24 20.34
N ASP A 61 -13.19 -4.95 20.41
CA ASP A 61 -12.34 -5.01 21.61
C ASP A 61 -11.62 -3.68 21.85
N SER A 62 -11.12 -3.04 20.78
CA SER A 62 -10.63 -1.66 20.86
C SER A 62 -10.46 -1.04 19.47
N THR A 63 -11.31 -0.05 19.17
CA THR A 63 -11.20 0.77 17.96
C THR A 63 -9.80 1.40 17.84
N ARG A 64 -9.21 1.79 18.98
CA ARG A 64 -7.84 2.32 19.02
C ARG A 64 -6.85 1.24 18.58
N HIS A 65 -6.90 0.04 19.13
CA HIS A 65 -6.00 -1.04 18.73
C HIS A 65 -6.23 -1.54 17.30
N PHE A 66 -7.44 -1.44 16.76
CA PHE A 66 -7.68 -1.75 15.36
C PHE A 66 -6.97 -0.77 14.43
N PHE A 67 -7.15 0.54 14.62
CA PHE A 67 -6.47 1.53 13.77
C PHE A 67 -4.97 1.60 14.08
N TYR A 68 -4.55 1.46 15.33
CA TYR A 68 -3.15 1.61 15.74
C TYR A 68 -2.30 0.34 15.71
N GLY A 69 -2.92 -0.84 15.81
CA GLY A 69 -2.29 -2.14 15.63
C GLY A 69 -2.41 -2.70 14.21
N ASN A 70 -3.16 -2.06 13.30
CA ASN A 70 -3.12 -2.40 11.89
C ASN A 70 -1.86 -1.83 11.25
N LEU A 71 -0.85 -2.70 11.14
CA LEU A 71 0.45 -2.39 10.55
C LEU A 71 0.35 -1.67 9.21
N MET A 72 -0.53 -2.12 8.32
CA MET A 72 -0.68 -1.49 6.99
C MET A 72 -1.21 -0.07 7.14
N PHE A 73 -2.20 0.15 8.00
CA PHE A 73 -2.68 1.50 8.27
C PHE A 73 -1.56 2.39 8.85
N GLN A 74 -0.67 1.86 9.68
CA GLN A 74 0.46 2.62 10.24
C GLN A 74 1.57 2.90 9.21
N LEU A 75 1.93 1.91 8.39
CA LEU A 75 2.84 2.08 7.24
C LEU A 75 2.37 3.18 6.28
N TYR A 76 1.06 3.38 6.21
CA TYR A 76 0.44 4.39 5.34
C TYR A 76 -0.06 5.62 6.08
N ARG A 77 0.17 5.75 7.39
CA ARG A 77 -0.33 6.91 8.13
C ARG A 77 0.60 8.09 7.93
N GLU A 78 0.05 9.24 7.58
CA GLU A 78 0.85 10.47 7.51
C GLU A 78 1.34 10.87 8.91
N GLY A 79 2.63 11.16 9.04
CA GLY A 79 3.26 11.53 10.31
C GLY A 79 2.80 12.88 10.84
N ASN A 80 2.45 13.82 9.95
CA ASN A 80 1.94 15.14 10.32
C ASN A 80 0.41 15.17 10.30
N ARG A 81 -0.20 15.41 11.48
CA ARG A 81 -1.67 15.36 11.68
C ARG A 81 -2.36 16.72 11.51
N GLY A 82 -1.61 17.77 11.18
CA GLY A 82 -2.20 19.09 10.95
C GLY A 82 -3.14 19.07 9.75
N LEU A 83 -4.35 19.63 9.89
CA LEU A 83 -5.34 19.72 8.81
C LEU A 83 -4.75 20.38 7.54
N GLY A 84 -3.88 21.38 7.71
CA GLY A 84 -3.14 22.00 6.60
C GLY A 84 -2.15 21.05 5.91
N ALA A 85 -1.45 20.20 6.66
CA ALA A 85 -0.53 19.20 6.09
C ALA A 85 -1.30 18.12 5.31
N ILE A 86 -2.44 17.66 5.85
CA ILE A 86 -3.32 16.70 5.18
C ILE A 86 -3.85 17.28 3.86
N ILE A 87 -4.34 18.53 3.86
CA ILE A 87 -4.81 19.19 2.64
C ILE A 87 -3.67 19.38 1.64
N SER A 88 -2.51 19.84 2.09
CA SER A 88 -1.33 20.05 1.25
C SER A 88 -0.89 18.75 0.57
N ASN A 89 -0.81 17.65 1.33
CA ASN A 89 -0.47 16.34 0.78
C ASN A 89 -1.50 15.86 -0.24
N ARG A 90 -2.80 16.05 0.03
CA ARG A 90 -3.87 15.71 -0.92
C ARG A 90 -3.75 16.52 -2.21
N LEU A 91 -3.51 17.82 -2.13
CA LEU A 91 -3.28 18.67 -3.30
C LEU A 91 -2.03 18.25 -4.05
N GLU A 92 -0.94 17.90 -3.35
CA GLU A 92 0.28 17.39 -3.95
C GLU A 92 0.04 16.08 -4.69
N VAL A 93 -0.74 15.15 -4.11
CA VAL A 93 -1.10 13.88 -4.76
C VAL A 93 -1.93 14.11 -6.02
N ILE A 94 -2.93 15.02 -5.97
CA ILE A 94 -3.74 15.37 -7.14
C ILE A 94 -2.87 16.04 -8.20
N PHE A 95 -2.04 17.01 -7.81
CA PHE A 95 -1.12 17.71 -8.72
C PHE A 95 -0.18 16.71 -9.39
N ARG A 96 0.43 15.80 -8.61
CA ARG A 96 1.27 14.72 -9.12
C ARG A 96 0.50 13.79 -10.07
N ALA A 97 -0.77 13.50 -9.79
CA ALA A 97 -1.62 12.70 -10.68
C ALA A 97 -1.97 13.42 -12.00
N LEU A 98 -2.05 14.74 -11.99
CA LEU A 98 -2.33 15.56 -13.17
C LEU A 98 -1.09 15.77 -14.06
N ILE A 99 0.09 15.83 -13.46
CA ILE A 99 1.35 15.94 -14.22
C ILE A 99 1.89 14.59 -14.69
N ASP A 100 1.52 13.49 -14.02
CA ASP A 100 1.89 12.13 -14.43
C ASP A 100 1.03 11.70 -15.63
N PRO A 101 1.60 11.57 -16.85
CA PRO A 101 0.82 11.28 -18.04
C PRO A 101 0.09 9.94 -17.99
N GLN A 102 0.61 8.95 -17.26
CA GLN A 102 -0.01 7.63 -17.15
C GLN A 102 -1.32 7.73 -16.37
N ILE A 103 -1.28 8.44 -15.23
CA ILE A 103 -2.44 8.65 -14.39
C ILE A 103 -3.43 9.57 -15.10
N LEU A 104 -2.95 10.64 -15.75
CA LEU A 104 -3.78 11.58 -16.48
C LEU A 104 -4.58 10.90 -17.60
N ILE A 105 -3.94 10.03 -18.41
CA ILE A 105 -4.64 9.28 -19.47
C ILE A 105 -5.78 8.44 -18.88
N ILE A 106 -5.52 7.72 -17.78
CA ILE A 106 -6.54 6.89 -17.11
C ILE A 106 -7.69 7.77 -16.58
N LEU A 107 -7.37 8.92 -15.95
CA LEU A 107 -8.36 9.86 -15.45
C LEU A 107 -9.25 10.41 -16.57
N LEU A 108 -8.65 10.84 -17.69
CA LEU A 108 -9.39 11.36 -18.83
C LEU A 108 -10.31 10.30 -19.44
N LEU A 109 -9.82 9.08 -19.64
CA LEU A 109 -10.64 7.97 -20.14
C LEU A 109 -11.78 7.62 -19.18
N THR A 110 -11.53 7.71 -17.87
CA THR A 110 -12.55 7.49 -16.84
C THR A 110 -13.63 8.57 -16.88
N LEU A 111 -13.26 9.85 -17.01
CA LEU A 111 -14.21 10.95 -17.16
C LEU A 111 -15.06 10.81 -18.44
N ILE A 112 -14.43 10.43 -19.56
CA ILE A 112 -15.15 10.13 -20.81
C ILE A 112 -16.12 8.96 -20.60
N SER A 113 -15.70 7.90 -19.89
CA SER A 113 -16.58 6.76 -19.56
C SER A 113 -17.80 7.20 -18.77
N ILE A 114 -17.62 8.02 -17.73
CA ILE A 114 -18.71 8.55 -16.92
C ILE A 114 -19.67 9.38 -17.78
N TRP A 115 -19.12 10.26 -18.63
CA TRP A 115 -19.92 11.06 -19.55
C TRP A 115 -20.70 10.20 -20.54
N LEU A 116 -20.10 9.14 -21.09
CA LEU A 116 -20.77 8.21 -22.00
C LEU A 116 -21.87 7.42 -21.31
N ILE A 117 -21.63 6.91 -20.09
CA ILE A 117 -22.65 6.25 -19.26
C ILE A 117 -23.87 7.14 -19.10
N HIS A 118 -23.65 8.42 -18.79
CA HIS A 118 -24.72 9.40 -18.65
C HIS A 118 -25.43 9.67 -19.98
N LYS A 119 -24.66 9.98 -21.04
CA LYS A 119 -25.18 10.35 -22.36
C LYS A 119 -25.97 9.23 -23.03
N GLN A 120 -25.46 8.00 -22.96
CA GLN A 120 -26.10 6.82 -23.55
C GLN A 120 -27.21 6.25 -22.65
N ARG A 121 -27.43 6.84 -21.46
CA ARG A 121 -28.41 6.38 -20.47
C ARG A 121 -28.23 4.89 -20.15
N ILE A 122 -26.98 4.46 -19.98
CA ILE A 122 -26.63 3.09 -19.57
C ILE A 122 -27.22 2.85 -18.17
N LEU A 123 -27.07 3.82 -17.28
CA LEU A 123 -27.72 3.86 -15.96
C LEU A 123 -28.93 4.79 -16.07
N ARG A 124 -30.15 4.23 -16.02
CA ARG A 124 -31.41 4.98 -16.16
C ARG A 124 -32.05 5.28 -14.81
N THR A 125 -31.81 4.40 -13.84
CA THR A 125 -32.37 4.50 -12.50
C THR A 125 -31.27 4.41 -11.45
N ALA A 126 -31.52 4.95 -10.26
CA ALA A 126 -30.59 4.78 -9.14
C ALA A 126 -30.35 3.30 -8.78
N ARG A 127 -31.33 2.42 -9.06
CA ARG A 127 -31.19 0.97 -8.88
C ARG A 127 -30.11 0.38 -9.77
N ASP A 128 -29.88 0.94 -10.96
CA ASP A 128 -28.85 0.46 -11.90
C ASP A 128 -27.43 0.58 -11.32
N LEU A 129 -27.20 1.48 -10.36
CA LEU A 129 -25.93 1.56 -9.62
C LEU A 129 -25.61 0.28 -8.83
N PHE A 130 -26.63 -0.49 -8.47
CA PHE A 130 -26.54 -1.69 -7.64
C PHE A 130 -26.86 -2.97 -8.40
N THR A 131 -27.36 -2.89 -9.63
CA THR A 131 -27.73 -4.06 -10.44
C THR A 131 -26.87 -4.22 -11.69
N LYS A 132 -26.23 -3.16 -12.19
CA LYS A 132 -25.37 -3.23 -13.38
C LYS A 132 -23.89 -3.17 -13.02
N PRO A 133 -23.01 -3.93 -13.70
CA PRO A 133 -21.57 -3.92 -13.45
C PRO A 133 -20.96 -2.51 -13.53
N GLU A 134 -21.34 -1.70 -14.52
CA GLU A 134 -20.85 -0.33 -14.72
C GLU A 134 -21.28 0.58 -13.58
N GLY A 135 -22.52 0.39 -13.10
CA GLY A 135 -23.07 1.09 -11.95
C GLY A 135 -22.31 0.80 -10.67
N MET A 136 -21.96 -0.47 -10.44
CA MET A 136 -21.21 -0.90 -9.26
C MET A 136 -19.77 -0.37 -9.28
N VAL A 137 -19.12 -0.41 -10.43
CA VAL A 137 -17.76 0.14 -10.57
C VAL A 137 -17.78 1.64 -10.35
N LEU A 138 -18.75 2.36 -10.93
CA LEU A 138 -18.92 3.79 -10.71
C LEU A 138 -19.16 4.12 -9.22
N LEU A 139 -20.04 3.36 -8.56
CA LEU A 139 -20.34 3.55 -7.15
C LEU A 139 -19.10 3.32 -6.25
N ASN A 140 -18.34 2.25 -6.51
CA ASN A 140 -17.08 2.00 -5.78
C ASN A 140 -16.03 3.07 -6.05
N LEU A 141 -15.90 3.53 -7.30
CA LEU A 141 -14.99 4.62 -7.67
C LEU A 141 -15.31 5.91 -6.91
N VAL A 142 -16.60 6.29 -6.84
CA VAL A 142 -17.06 7.48 -6.13
C VAL A 142 -16.86 7.35 -4.62
N LEU A 143 -17.15 6.18 -4.03
CA LEU A 143 -16.95 5.95 -2.60
C LEU A 143 -15.49 6.00 -2.21
N ILE A 144 -14.61 5.37 -2.99
CA ILE A 144 -13.16 5.42 -2.79
C ILE A 144 -12.68 6.87 -2.90
N TRP A 145 -13.14 7.61 -3.90
CA TRP A 145 -12.82 9.03 -4.06
C TRP A 145 -13.30 9.86 -2.85
N ALA A 146 -14.53 9.64 -2.38
CA ALA A 146 -15.08 10.33 -1.22
C ALA A 146 -14.28 10.04 0.05
N VAL A 147 -13.90 8.77 0.28
CA VAL A 147 -13.03 8.39 1.41
C VAL A 147 -11.67 9.07 1.33
N TYR A 148 -11.11 9.25 0.13
CA TYR A 148 -9.84 9.98 -0.04
C TYR A 148 -9.95 11.50 0.11
N MET A 149 -11.13 12.06 -0.12
CA MET A 149 -11.39 13.49 0.14
C MET A 149 -11.63 13.78 1.62
N LEU A 150 -11.99 12.77 2.42
CA LEU A 150 -12.02 12.94 3.87
C LEU A 150 -10.59 13.19 4.39
N PRO A 151 -10.38 14.17 5.28
CA PRO A 151 -9.07 14.47 5.87
C PRO A 151 -8.67 13.36 6.84
N HIS A 152 -8.26 12.23 6.28
CA HIS A 152 -7.72 11.08 7.00
C HIS A 152 -6.21 11.05 6.76
N PRO A 153 -5.37 10.79 7.78
CA PRO A 153 -3.93 10.62 7.61
C PRO A 153 -3.63 9.29 6.87
N MET A 154 -3.91 9.22 5.56
CA MET A 154 -3.63 8.06 4.71
C MET A 154 -2.82 8.48 3.48
N SER A 155 -1.69 7.81 3.27
CA SER A 155 -0.67 8.10 2.25
C SER A 155 -1.12 7.87 0.80
N ARG A 156 -0.26 8.30 -0.13
CA ARG A 156 -0.39 8.25 -1.60
C ARG A 156 -0.69 6.88 -2.21
N GLN A 157 -0.35 5.76 -1.55
CA GLN A 157 -0.48 4.40 -2.14
C GLN A 157 -1.93 3.94 -2.37
N TYR A 158 -2.88 4.65 -1.78
CA TYR A 158 -4.30 4.40 -1.93
C TYR A 158 -4.86 4.82 -3.31
N ILE A 159 -4.15 5.66 -4.07
CA ILE A 159 -4.52 5.98 -5.46
C ILE A 159 -4.56 4.72 -6.35
N GLY A 160 -3.76 3.70 -6.04
CA GLY A 160 -3.77 2.42 -6.76
C GLY A 160 -5.13 1.71 -6.71
N GLN A 161 -5.86 1.85 -5.61
CA GLN A 161 -7.21 1.29 -5.49
C GLN A 161 -8.21 2.06 -6.34
N TYR A 162 -8.09 3.39 -6.42
CA TYR A 162 -8.90 4.21 -7.32
C TYR A 162 -8.63 3.85 -8.79
N LEU A 163 -7.36 3.70 -9.17
CA LEU A 163 -6.95 3.36 -10.53
C LEU A 163 -7.54 2.02 -11.01
N ALA A 164 -7.65 1.03 -10.13
CA ALA A 164 -8.25 -0.26 -10.49
C ALA A 164 -9.71 -0.12 -10.95
N PHE A 165 -10.54 0.62 -10.21
CA PHE A 165 -11.95 0.85 -10.60
C PHE A 165 -12.07 1.81 -11.80
N ALA A 166 -11.17 2.79 -11.92
CA ALA A 166 -11.09 3.70 -13.06
C ALA A 166 -10.84 2.93 -14.37
N LEU A 167 -9.89 1.98 -14.34
CA LEU A 167 -9.60 1.08 -15.46
C LEU A 167 -10.78 0.17 -15.80
N LEU A 168 -11.44 -0.43 -14.79
CA LEU A 168 -12.62 -1.27 -15.02
C LEU A 168 -13.77 -0.48 -15.67
N LEU A 169 -14.01 0.76 -15.21
CA LEU A 169 -15.06 1.61 -15.77
C LEU A 169 -14.78 1.96 -17.23
N THR A 170 -13.50 2.22 -17.53
CA THR A 170 -12.99 2.46 -18.89
C THR A 170 -13.15 1.23 -19.77
N ALA A 171 -12.81 0.04 -19.25
CA ALA A 171 -12.92 -1.22 -19.98
C ALA A 171 -14.38 -1.52 -20.36
N PHE A 172 -15.32 -1.35 -19.44
CA PHE A 172 -16.75 -1.56 -19.74
C PHE A 172 -17.29 -0.62 -20.81
N ASN A 173 -16.76 0.60 -20.91
CA ASN A 173 -17.18 1.59 -21.91
C ASN A 173 -16.26 1.69 -23.12
N TYR A 174 -15.34 0.73 -23.31
CA TYR A 174 -14.31 0.80 -24.34
C TYR A 174 -14.90 1.01 -25.74
N GLU A 175 -15.97 0.30 -26.09
CA GLU A 175 -16.61 0.44 -27.40
C GLU A 175 -17.19 1.84 -27.62
N GLY A 176 -17.86 2.40 -26.61
CA GLY A 176 -18.39 3.75 -26.65
C GLY A 176 -17.30 4.81 -26.80
N ILE A 177 -16.18 4.63 -26.07
CA ILE A 177 -14.99 5.49 -26.18
C ILE A 177 -14.39 5.38 -27.57
N ASN A 178 -14.22 4.16 -28.08
CA ASN A 178 -13.67 3.90 -29.40
C ASN A 178 -14.49 4.58 -30.50
N ASN A 179 -15.82 4.40 -30.46
CA ASN A 179 -16.73 4.99 -31.43
C ASN A 179 -16.74 6.53 -31.36
N LEU A 180 -16.64 7.09 -30.15
CA LEU A 180 -16.52 8.54 -29.96
C LEU A 180 -15.24 9.09 -30.62
N PHE A 181 -14.09 8.46 -30.38
CA PHE A 181 -12.83 8.90 -30.98
C PHE A 181 -12.79 8.71 -32.49
N ILE A 182 -13.35 7.62 -33.02
CA ILE A 182 -13.49 7.43 -34.48
C ILE A 182 -14.34 8.54 -35.08
N LYS A 183 -15.44 8.93 -34.42
CA LYS A 183 -16.32 10.00 -34.91
C LYS A 183 -15.64 11.38 -34.91
N ILE A 184 -14.83 11.68 -33.89
CA ILE A 184 -14.20 13.01 -33.72
C ILE A 184 -12.92 13.13 -34.56
N LEU A 185 -12.12 12.08 -34.63
CA LEU A 185 -10.75 12.13 -35.18
C LEU A 185 -10.61 11.35 -36.50
N GLY A 186 -11.55 10.47 -36.82
CA GLY A 186 -11.39 9.44 -37.87
C GLY A 186 -10.56 8.24 -37.38
N ASP A 187 -10.76 7.06 -38.00
CA ASP A 187 -10.10 5.81 -37.57
C ASP A 187 -8.57 5.88 -37.67
N SER A 188 -8.04 6.49 -38.75
CA SER A 188 -6.59 6.62 -38.98
C SER A 188 -5.90 7.47 -37.90
N THR A 189 -6.46 8.64 -37.59
CA THR A 189 -5.93 9.54 -36.56
C THR A 189 -6.07 8.93 -35.16
N LYS A 190 -7.20 8.28 -34.87
CA LYS A 190 -7.43 7.56 -33.61
C LYS A 190 -6.40 6.46 -33.39
N ARG A 191 -6.08 5.67 -34.42
CA ARG A 191 -5.04 4.63 -34.33
C ARG A 191 -3.69 5.24 -34.01
N LYS A 192 -3.28 6.29 -34.73
CA LYS A 192 -2.01 7.00 -34.47
C LYS A 192 -1.97 7.53 -33.04
N LEU A 193 -3.04 8.18 -32.57
CA LEU A 193 -3.12 8.71 -31.21
C LEU A 193 -3.04 7.58 -30.16
N ALA A 194 -3.73 6.45 -30.39
CA ALA A 194 -3.67 5.30 -29.49
C ALA A 194 -2.26 4.70 -29.42
N TYR A 195 -1.56 4.59 -30.55
CA TYR A 195 -0.16 4.15 -30.58
C TYR A 195 0.76 5.12 -29.82
N VAL A 196 0.61 6.44 -30.05
CA VAL A 196 1.38 7.45 -29.33
C VAL A 196 1.09 7.40 -27.83
N ALA A 197 -0.18 7.31 -27.42
CA ALA A 197 -0.56 7.22 -26.02
C ALA A 197 -0.02 5.95 -25.35
N ALA A 198 -0.08 4.79 -26.03
CA ALA A 198 0.48 3.54 -25.55
C ALA A 198 2.02 3.62 -25.43
N LEU A 199 2.68 4.23 -26.43
CA LEU A 199 4.12 4.44 -26.39
C LEU A 199 4.52 5.36 -25.25
N VAL A 200 3.84 6.50 -25.06
CA VAL A 200 4.07 7.41 -23.93
C VAL A 200 3.85 6.69 -22.61
N TYR A 201 2.79 5.89 -22.49
CA TYR A 201 2.52 5.10 -21.29
C TYR A 201 3.67 4.14 -20.97
N ILE A 202 4.12 3.34 -21.95
CA ILE A 202 5.23 2.38 -21.79
C ILE A 202 6.55 3.10 -21.50
N MET A 203 6.87 4.15 -22.27
CA MET A 203 8.09 4.92 -22.09
C MET A 203 8.17 5.57 -20.71
N MET A 204 7.04 5.99 -20.13
CA MET A 204 7.01 6.53 -18.78
C MET A 204 7.18 5.47 -17.68
N LEU A 205 6.96 4.17 -17.98
CA LEU A 205 7.34 3.09 -17.06
C LEU A 205 8.85 2.91 -16.99
N VAL A 206 9.58 3.24 -18.07
CA VAL A 206 11.03 3.06 -18.16
C VAL A 206 11.77 3.84 -17.07
N PRO A 207 11.54 5.15 -16.83
CA PRO A 207 12.15 5.86 -15.71
C PRO A 207 11.88 5.20 -14.36
N TYR A 208 10.66 4.72 -14.10
CA TYR A 208 10.35 4.02 -12.85
C TYR A 208 11.17 2.72 -12.72
N THR A 209 11.18 1.88 -13.76
CA THR A 209 11.99 0.66 -13.79
C THR A 209 13.48 0.97 -13.65
N VAL A 210 13.96 2.00 -14.34
CA VAL A 210 15.37 2.40 -14.34
C VAL A 210 15.80 2.92 -12.97
N ILE A 211 14.99 3.76 -12.32
CA ILE A 211 15.26 4.26 -10.96
C ILE A 211 15.36 3.10 -9.97
N PHE A 212 14.43 2.15 -10.01
CA PHE A 212 14.40 1.03 -9.06
C PHE A 212 15.46 -0.05 -9.37
N VAL A 213 15.68 -0.41 -10.64
CA VAL A 213 16.61 -1.47 -11.03
C VAL A 213 18.06 -0.99 -10.96
N PHE A 214 18.33 0.23 -11.41
CA PHE A 214 19.69 0.79 -11.42
C PHE A 214 19.99 1.66 -10.20
N GLY A 215 19.06 1.81 -9.25
CA GLY A 215 19.25 2.56 -8.00
C GLY A 215 19.88 3.93 -8.24
N ILE A 216 19.27 4.72 -9.14
CA ILE A 216 19.82 6.02 -9.59
C ILE A 216 19.75 7.08 -8.49
N ARG A 217 18.79 6.95 -7.57
CA ARG A 217 18.72 7.83 -6.39
C ARG A 217 19.63 7.25 -5.32
N ASP A 218 20.35 8.11 -4.61
CA ASP A 218 21.18 7.72 -3.46
C ASP A 218 20.39 6.94 -2.42
N THR A 219 19.07 7.17 -2.33
CA THR A 219 18.20 6.42 -1.41
C THR A 219 17.88 4.99 -1.84
N ASP A 220 18.07 4.70 -3.13
CA ASP A 220 17.69 3.44 -3.76
C ASP A 220 18.92 2.55 -4.02
N THR A 221 20.15 3.08 -3.86
CA THR A 221 21.41 2.33 -4.04
C THR A 221 21.50 1.12 -3.12
N ARG A 222 20.97 1.20 -1.88
CA ARG A 222 20.87 0.08 -0.94
C ARG A 222 20.12 -1.14 -1.46
N TYR A 223 19.24 -0.94 -2.44
CA TYR A 223 18.45 -2.02 -3.06
C TYR A 223 19.14 -2.65 -4.27
N LYS A 224 20.31 -2.15 -4.69
CA LYS A 224 21.10 -2.77 -5.75
C LYS A 224 21.55 -4.16 -5.30
N LEU A 225 21.42 -5.14 -6.20
CA LEU A 225 21.81 -6.53 -5.90
C LEU A 225 23.28 -6.66 -5.49
N SER A 226 24.16 -5.82 -6.04
CA SER A 226 25.58 -5.75 -5.65
C SER A 226 25.75 -5.32 -4.20
N SER A 227 25.13 -4.20 -3.79
CA SER A 227 25.21 -3.68 -2.43
C SER A 227 24.55 -4.65 -1.43
N ILE A 228 23.42 -5.26 -1.80
CA ILE A 228 22.79 -6.30 -0.98
C ILE A 228 23.73 -7.49 -0.77
N ARG A 229 24.38 -7.98 -1.82
CA ARG A 229 25.35 -9.09 -1.71
C ARG A 229 26.54 -8.73 -0.86
N GLU A 230 27.06 -7.51 -1.02
CA GLU A 230 28.19 -7.03 -0.24
C GLU A 230 27.84 -7.02 1.25
N VAL A 231 26.74 -6.35 1.63
CA VAL A 231 26.30 -6.23 3.03
C VAL A 231 26.01 -7.59 3.65
N THR A 232 25.23 -8.44 2.96
CA THR A 232 24.88 -9.78 3.47
C THR A 232 26.10 -10.69 3.61
N SER A 233 27.08 -10.58 2.72
CA SER A 233 28.35 -11.30 2.85
C SER A 233 29.16 -10.80 4.04
N GLY A 234 29.25 -9.48 4.23
CA GLY A 234 29.90 -8.88 5.39
C GLY A 234 29.26 -9.30 6.71
N MET A 235 27.93 -9.33 6.78
CA MET A 235 27.19 -9.82 7.95
C MET A 235 27.57 -11.27 8.30
N LEU A 236 27.66 -12.16 7.30
CA LEU A 236 28.01 -13.56 7.51
C LEU A 236 29.49 -13.79 7.85
N ILE A 237 30.37 -12.85 7.50
CA ILE A 237 31.78 -12.86 7.93
C ILE A 237 31.89 -12.48 9.41
N HIS A 238 31.10 -11.51 9.86
CA HIS A 238 31.25 -10.92 11.19
C HIS A 238 30.39 -11.56 12.29
N ALA A 239 29.34 -12.31 11.91
CA ALA A 239 28.49 -13.08 12.81
C ALA A 239 28.02 -14.40 12.18
N GLY A 240 27.73 -15.39 13.02
CA GLY A 240 27.25 -16.70 12.60
C GLY A 240 25.79 -16.67 12.14
N GLY A 241 25.38 -17.72 11.40
CA GLY A 241 24.02 -17.84 10.86
C GLY A 241 22.90 -17.98 11.92
N ARG A 242 23.25 -18.21 13.19
CA ARG A 242 22.28 -18.26 14.30
C ARG A 242 22.27 -17.01 15.16
N ASP A 243 23.20 -16.09 14.92
CA ASP A 243 23.33 -14.90 15.75
C ASP A 243 22.14 -13.97 15.53
N THR A 244 21.79 -13.26 16.61
CA THR A 244 20.73 -12.25 16.59
C THR A 244 21.24 -10.98 15.91
N VAL A 245 20.47 -10.44 14.98
CA VAL A 245 20.82 -9.22 14.22
C VAL A 245 19.70 -8.19 14.33
N LEU A 246 20.05 -6.97 14.72
CA LEU A 246 19.18 -5.81 14.51
C LEU A 246 19.46 -5.25 13.11
N SER A 247 18.46 -5.21 12.24
CA SER A 247 18.62 -4.64 10.88
C SER A 247 17.48 -3.68 10.60
N GLU A 248 17.82 -2.44 10.24
CA GLU A 248 16.83 -1.44 9.81
C GLU A 248 16.14 -1.83 8.50
N TRP A 249 16.74 -2.72 7.71
CA TRP A 249 16.04 -3.36 6.59
C TRP A 249 15.90 -4.87 6.85
N PRO A 250 14.67 -5.39 7.11
CA PRO A 250 14.44 -6.81 7.37
C PRO A 250 14.85 -7.75 6.22
N GLY A 251 15.06 -7.20 5.01
CA GLY A 251 15.52 -7.97 3.86
C GLY A 251 16.90 -8.60 4.06
N TYR A 252 17.80 -7.95 4.83
CA TYR A 252 19.14 -8.50 5.06
C TYR A 252 19.11 -9.79 5.89
N THR A 253 18.38 -9.80 7.01
CA THR A 253 18.27 -11.00 7.87
C THR A 253 17.49 -12.12 7.18
N PHE A 254 16.51 -11.79 6.35
CA PHE A 254 15.85 -12.78 5.50
C PHE A 254 16.81 -13.46 4.51
N ILE A 255 17.71 -12.69 3.88
CA ILE A 255 18.67 -13.22 2.90
C ILE A 255 19.78 -14.02 3.60
N THR A 256 20.30 -13.54 4.73
CA THR A 256 21.37 -14.23 5.47
C THR A 256 20.86 -15.43 6.27
N GLY A 257 19.56 -15.50 6.54
CA GLY A 257 18.95 -16.52 7.41
C GLY A 257 19.25 -16.33 8.90
N GLN A 258 19.85 -15.20 9.28
CA GLN A 258 20.15 -14.87 10.67
C GLN A 258 18.87 -14.51 11.44
N THR A 259 18.90 -14.74 12.76
CA THR A 259 17.74 -14.47 13.62
C THR A 259 17.57 -12.96 13.76
N PRO A 260 16.45 -12.35 13.33
CA PRO A 260 16.22 -10.93 13.59
C PRO A 260 16.05 -10.70 15.10
N LEU A 261 16.44 -9.51 15.59
CA LEU A 261 16.08 -9.07 16.92
C LEU A 261 14.55 -9.10 17.05
N ARG A 262 14.04 -9.65 18.14
CA ARG A 262 12.61 -9.81 18.35
C ARG A 262 11.89 -8.47 18.18
N TYR A 263 10.72 -8.49 17.53
CA TYR A 263 9.89 -7.31 17.25
C TYR A 263 10.44 -6.33 16.21
N THR A 264 11.53 -6.68 15.52
CA THR A 264 12.14 -5.89 14.44
C THR A 264 11.93 -6.50 13.06
N GLU A 265 11.16 -7.59 12.97
CA GLU A 265 10.75 -8.22 11.70
C GLU A 265 9.97 -7.24 10.82
N ILE A 266 9.35 -6.24 11.45
CA ILE A 266 8.73 -5.11 10.80
C ILE A 266 9.29 -3.83 11.43
N ILE A 267 9.69 -2.87 10.61
CA ILE A 267 10.18 -1.55 11.05
C ILE A 267 9.01 -0.81 11.69
N GLY A 268 8.84 -0.91 13.01
CA GLY A 268 7.72 -0.31 13.76
C GLY A 268 8.09 0.97 14.51
N HIS A 269 9.37 1.13 14.86
CA HIS A 269 9.88 2.18 15.75
C HIS A 269 9.89 3.59 15.14
N ASP A 270 9.97 3.68 13.82
CA ASP A 270 9.90 4.96 13.09
C ASP A 270 8.48 5.53 13.06
N PHE A 271 7.47 4.69 13.33
CA PHE A 271 6.09 5.12 13.38
C PHE A 271 5.78 5.70 14.76
N ASN A 272 5.37 6.97 14.78
CA ASN A 272 4.90 7.64 16.00
C ASN A 272 3.48 7.13 16.34
N LEU A 273 3.40 5.90 16.85
CA LEU A 273 2.15 5.29 17.29
C LEU A 273 1.80 5.86 18.67
N PRO A 274 0.53 6.24 18.92
CA PRO A 274 0.10 6.63 20.25
C PRO A 274 -0.15 5.37 21.09
N LEU A 275 0.89 4.55 21.25
CA LEU A 275 0.91 3.32 22.03
C LEU A 275 1.98 3.46 23.12
N GLU A 276 1.71 2.92 24.30
CA GLU A 276 2.70 2.82 25.38
C GLU A 276 3.70 1.68 25.09
N HIS A 277 4.87 1.71 25.73
CA HIS A 277 5.93 0.71 25.52
C HIS A 277 5.44 -0.74 25.64
N GLU A 278 4.67 -1.05 26.68
CA GLU A 278 4.12 -2.40 26.89
C GLU A 278 3.15 -2.83 25.79
N GLU A 279 2.40 -1.87 25.23
CA GLU A 279 1.47 -2.13 24.13
C GLU A 279 2.22 -2.45 22.83
N TYR A 280 3.32 -1.74 22.54
CA TYR A 280 4.19 -2.06 21.42
C TYR A 280 4.63 -3.53 21.45
N LEU A 281 5.16 -3.98 22.59
CA LEU A 281 5.64 -5.35 22.74
C LEU A 281 4.50 -6.38 22.65
N ARG A 282 3.32 -6.07 23.21
CA ARG A 282 2.12 -6.92 23.08
C ARG A 282 1.68 -7.11 21.63
N TYR A 283 1.91 -6.13 20.77
CA TYR A 283 1.64 -6.22 19.33
C TYR A 283 2.78 -6.81 18.50
N ASN A 284 3.81 -7.34 19.15
CA ASN A 284 5.05 -7.79 18.51
C ASN A 284 5.75 -6.67 17.72
N LEU A 285 5.73 -5.44 18.24
CA LEU A 285 6.40 -4.27 17.68
C LEU A 285 7.45 -3.75 18.66
N CYS A 286 8.50 -3.12 18.14
CA CYS A 286 9.47 -2.38 18.93
C CYS A 286 9.16 -0.88 18.94
N ASP A 287 9.42 -0.22 20.06
CA ASP A 287 9.50 1.23 20.15
C ASP A 287 10.97 1.69 20.28
N ARG A 288 11.17 3.01 20.35
CA ARG A 288 12.50 3.61 20.48
C ARG A 288 13.21 3.19 21.77
N LYS A 289 12.46 3.07 22.87
CA LYS A 289 12.98 2.65 24.17
C LYS A 289 13.50 1.21 24.12
N TYR A 290 12.71 0.29 23.56
CA TYR A 290 13.10 -1.11 23.36
C TYR A 290 14.43 -1.21 22.62
N LEU A 291 14.57 -0.53 21.48
CA LEU A 291 15.80 -0.57 20.70
C LEU A 291 17.01 0.01 21.45
N TYR A 292 16.82 1.12 22.16
CA TYR A 292 17.87 1.68 23.01
C TYR A 292 18.32 0.68 24.08
N ASP A 293 17.38 0.05 24.80
CA ASP A 293 17.67 -0.92 25.85
C ASP A 293 18.38 -2.17 25.29
N GLU A 294 17.95 -2.68 24.14
CA GLU A 294 18.52 -3.86 23.46
C GLU A 294 19.93 -3.62 22.94
N VAL A 295 20.20 -2.45 22.37
CA VAL A 295 21.54 -2.04 21.93
C VAL A 295 22.44 -1.82 23.14
N THR A 296 21.96 -1.12 24.18
CA THR A 296 22.72 -0.85 25.41
C THR A 296 23.13 -2.15 26.11
N ARG A 297 22.24 -3.14 26.19
CA ARG A 297 22.53 -4.45 26.80
C ARG A 297 23.31 -5.41 25.89
N LYS A 298 23.73 -4.95 24.70
CA LYS A 298 24.48 -5.72 23.72
C LYS A 298 23.78 -7.01 23.25
N ALA A 299 22.45 -6.99 23.16
CA ALA A 299 21.67 -8.18 22.82
C ALA A 299 21.90 -8.69 21.38
N PRO A 300 21.81 -7.85 20.33
CA PRO A 300 22.16 -8.30 18.99
C PRO A 300 23.68 -8.42 18.84
N ALA A 301 24.13 -9.43 18.09
CA ALA A 301 25.54 -9.59 17.72
C ALA A 301 25.96 -8.56 16.68
N LEU A 302 25.06 -8.24 15.74
CA LEU A 302 25.24 -7.19 14.74
C LEU A 302 24.09 -6.17 14.78
N VAL A 303 24.44 -4.91 14.52
CA VAL A 303 23.49 -3.85 14.20
C VAL A 303 23.78 -3.39 12.77
N VAL A 304 22.77 -3.43 11.90
CA VAL A 304 22.86 -3.04 10.49
C VAL A 304 21.96 -1.83 10.29
N ASN A 305 22.60 -0.66 10.16
CA ASN A 305 21.92 0.61 9.98
C ASN A 305 21.95 1.05 8.52
N VAL A 306 20.89 1.74 8.11
CA VAL A 306 20.82 2.38 6.81
C VAL A 306 20.76 3.88 7.01
N TYR A 307 21.72 4.58 6.41
CA TYR A 307 22.10 5.97 6.66
C TYR A 307 22.71 6.14 8.05
N ASN A 308 22.43 7.27 8.70
CA ASN A 308 22.94 7.58 10.02
C ASN A 308 22.17 6.80 11.08
N PRO A 309 22.86 6.29 12.11
CA PRO A 309 22.20 5.72 13.28
C PRO A 309 21.14 6.68 13.85
N PRO A 310 19.93 6.21 14.14
CA PRO A 310 18.90 7.00 14.78
C PRO A 310 19.37 7.59 16.11
N GLU A 311 19.10 8.88 16.32
CA GLU A 311 19.59 9.65 17.47
C GLU A 311 19.28 8.99 18.82
N TYR A 312 18.16 8.28 18.93
CA TYR A 312 17.70 7.69 20.18
C TYR A 312 18.51 6.45 20.62
N TYR A 313 19.32 5.83 19.77
CA TYR A 313 20.28 4.79 20.20
C TYR A 313 21.71 4.97 19.65
N ALA A 314 21.99 6.03 18.89
CA ALA A 314 23.32 6.28 18.31
C ALA A 314 24.45 6.23 19.35
N GLY A 315 24.28 6.90 20.50
CA GLY A 315 25.29 6.88 21.57
C GLY A 315 25.53 5.49 22.16
N ALA A 316 24.46 4.73 22.40
CA ALA A 316 24.57 3.35 22.88
C ALA A 316 25.24 2.43 21.85
N LEU A 317 25.01 2.66 20.56
CA LEU A 317 25.65 1.92 19.48
C LEU A 317 27.16 2.18 19.45
N GLU A 318 27.58 3.44 19.49
CA GLU A 318 29.00 3.82 19.46
C GLU A 318 29.78 3.28 20.66
N GLU A 319 29.17 3.25 21.84
CA GLU A 319 29.78 2.72 23.06
C GLU A 319 29.95 1.20 23.01
N ASN A 320 28.95 0.49 22.51
CA ASN A 320 28.83 -0.96 22.69
C ASN A 320 29.21 -1.79 21.47
N TYR A 321 29.29 -1.17 20.29
CA TYR A 321 29.57 -1.82 19.02
C TYR A 321 30.74 -1.14 18.30
N GLU A 322 31.35 -1.87 17.38
CA GLU A 322 32.44 -1.42 16.51
C GLU A 322 31.97 -1.48 15.07
N LEU A 323 32.21 -0.42 14.29
CA LEU A 323 31.92 -0.40 12.86
C LEU A 323 32.88 -1.36 12.14
N THR A 324 32.34 -2.44 11.58
CA THR A 324 33.12 -3.47 10.90
C THR A 324 33.08 -3.36 9.38
N MET A 325 32.03 -2.76 8.84
CA MET A 325 31.86 -2.59 7.40
C MET A 325 30.98 -1.38 7.08
N GLN A 326 31.32 -0.68 6.00
CA GLN A 326 30.52 0.36 5.37
C GLN A 326 30.38 0.05 3.88
N SER A 327 29.15 -0.01 3.36
CA SER A 327 28.85 -0.14 1.92
C SER A 327 27.80 0.91 1.55
N ASP A 328 28.23 1.92 0.79
CA ASP A 328 27.43 3.11 0.47
C ASP A 328 26.78 3.70 1.73
N VAL A 329 25.45 3.65 1.80
CA VAL A 329 24.62 4.16 2.89
C VAL A 329 24.37 3.14 3.99
N VAL A 330 24.98 1.95 3.95
CA VAL A 330 24.72 0.88 4.92
C VAL A 330 25.95 0.61 5.77
N SER A 331 25.75 0.59 7.09
CA SER A 331 26.79 0.41 8.10
C SER A 331 26.52 -0.86 8.91
N VAL A 332 27.52 -1.73 9.04
CA VAL A 332 27.44 -2.96 9.84
C VAL A 332 28.34 -2.83 11.07
N TYR A 333 27.70 -2.81 12.23
CA TYR A 333 28.35 -2.73 13.53
C TYR A 333 28.34 -4.09 14.21
N LYS A 334 29.49 -4.52 14.74
CA LYS A 334 29.64 -5.75 15.51
C LYS A 334 29.78 -5.44 16.99
N ARG A 335 29.14 -6.24 17.83
CA ARG A 335 29.26 -6.12 19.28
C ARG A 335 30.73 -6.20 19.73
N ARG A 336 31.17 -5.23 20.54
CA ARG A 336 32.49 -5.23 21.21
C ARG A 336 32.57 -6.27 22.32
#